data_AF-A0A8D0HMP6-F1
#
_entry.id   AF-A0A8D0HMP6-F1
#
_cell.length_a   1.000
_cell.length_b   1.000
_cell.length_c   1.000
_cell.angle_alpha   90.00
_cell.angle_beta   90.00
_cell.angle_gamma   90.00
#
_symmetry.space_group_name_H-M   'P 1'
#
loop_
_entity.id
_entity.type
_entity.pdbx_description
1 polymer ?
#
loop_
_entity_poly.entity_id
_entity_poly.type
_entity_poly.pdbx_seq_one_letter_code
_entity_poly.pdbx_strand_id
1 'polypeptide(L)'
;MNLSQSTEKIRIEIISLSLTDSQVATDETIQRLFVECRFANFPADETPVSLPKPKGGQWVYYNYSHGTYNVIVPSLISSVKSSCIE
;
A
#
# COMPACT_ATOMS: atom_id res chain seq x y z
N MET A 1 37.57 -7.83 6.69
CA MET A 1 37.00 -7.33 5.42
C MET A 1 35.81 -6.46 5.76
N ASN A 2 35.83 -5.18 5.41
CA ASN A 2 34.73 -4.27 5.64
C ASN A 2 33.74 -4.49 4.48
N LEU A 3 32.65 -5.22 4.74
CA LEU A 3 31.61 -5.44 3.74
C LEU A 3 30.86 -4.11 3.64
N SER A 4 31.27 -3.23 2.71
CA SER A 4 30.52 -2.01 2.43
C SER A 4 29.11 -2.43 2.02
N GLN A 5 28.16 -2.29 2.95
CA GLN A 5 26.76 -2.61 2.69
C GLN A 5 26.28 -1.61 1.63
N SER A 6 26.22 -2.07 0.37
CA SER A 6 25.65 -1.29 -0.71
C SER A 6 24.19 -1.03 -0.37
N THR A 7 23.87 0.24 -0.12
CA THR A 7 22.52 0.66 0.20
C THR A 7 21.82 1.03 -1.09
N GLU A 8 20.69 0.38 -1.37
CA GLU A 8 19.83 0.71 -2.49
C GLU A 8 18.64 1.55 -2.04
N LYS A 9 18.07 2.29 -2.98
CA LYS A 9 16.90 3.14 -2.77
C LYS A 9 15.68 2.51 -3.41
N ILE A 10 14.65 2.23 -2.61
CA ILE A 10 13.36 1.72 -3.08
C ILE A 10 12.31 2.81 -2.91
N ARG A 11 11.49 2.99 -3.94
CA ARG A 11 10.30 3.85 -3.90
C ARG A 11 9.07 2.96 -3.98
N ILE A 12 8.08 3.23 -3.13
CA ILE A 12 6.81 2.52 -3.11
C ILE A 12 5.72 3.49 -3.55
N GLU A 13 4.90 3.04 -4.49
CA GLU A 13 3.82 3.82 -5.08
C GLU A 13 2.51 3.03 -5.01
N ILE A 14 1.46 3.69 -4.53
CA ILE A 14 0.08 3.20 -4.52
C ILE A 14 -0.65 3.92 -5.65
N ILE A 15 -0.73 3.28 -6.81
CA ILE A 15 -1.31 3.88 -8.01
C ILE A 15 -2.83 3.77 -8.00
N SER A 16 -3.34 2.55 -7.89
CA SER A 16 -4.78 2.28 -7.99
C SER A 16 -5.23 1.11 -7.11
N LEU A 17 -6.54 1.07 -6.84
CA LEU A 17 -7.24 0.01 -6.13
C LEU A 17 -8.51 -0.37 -6.91
N SER A 18 -8.78 -1.66 -7.04
CA SER A 18 -10.07 -2.19 -7.47
C SER A 18 -10.51 -3.28 -6.51
N LEU A 19 -11.82 -3.51 -6.44
CA LEU A 19 -12.40 -4.61 -5.69
C LEU A 19 -12.89 -5.67 -6.65
N THR A 20 -12.51 -6.91 -6.37
CA THR A 20 -13.15 -8.11 -6.91
C THR A 20 -14.32 -8.51 -6.00
N ASP A 21 -14.99 -9.62 -6.33
CA ASP A 21 -16.01 -10.22 -5.46
C ASP A 21 -15.39 -10.55 -4.09
N SER A 22 -15.69 -9.68 -3.12
CA SER A 22 -15.15 -9.68 -1.77
C SER A 22 -16.23 -9.18 -0.82
N GLN A 23 -16.14 -9.53 0.45
CA GLN A 23 -17.10 -9.07 1.47
C GLN A 23 -17.18 -7.53 1.51
N VAL A 24 -16.04 -6.86 1.32
CA VAL A 24 -15.93 -5.40 1.25
C VAL A 24 -16.70 -4.83 0.06
N ALA A 25 -16.69 -5.51 -1.08
CA ALA A 25 -17.43 -5.06 -2.26
C ALA A 25 -18.95 -5.07 -2.00
N THR A 26 -19.45 -6.09 -1.30
CA THR A 26 -20.88 -6.28 -1.01
C THR A 26 -21.40 -5.51 0.20
N ASP A 27 -20.52 -5.05 1.08
CA ASP A 27 -20.91 -4.34 2.30
C ASP A 27 -21.20 -2.86 2.00
N GLU A 28 -22.47 -2.49 2.02
CA GLU A 28 -22.92 -1.12 1.73
C GLU A 28 -22.66 -0.12 2.87
N THR A 29 -22.26 -0.60 4.06
CA THR A 29 -21.82 0.29 5.14
C THR A 29 -20.46 0.90 4.85
N ILE A 30 -19.60 0.15 4.13
CA ILE A 30 -18.27 0.61 3.73
C ILE A 30 -18.38 1.55 2.54
N GLN A 31 -18.11 2.84 2.77
CA GLN A 31 -18.22 3.86 1.73
C GLN A 31 -16.87 4.37 1.20
N ARG A 32 -15.81 4.26 2.00
CA ARG A 32 -14.48 4.76 1.65
C ARG A 32 -13.41 3.79 2.08
N LEU A 33 -12.34 3.75 1.30
CA LEU A 33 -11.19 2.89 1.54
C LEU A 33 -9.93 3.74 1.57
N PHE A 34 -8.91 3.27 2.27
CA PHE A 34 -7.55 3.77 2.21
C PHE A 34 -6.61 2.55 2.10
N VAL A 35 -5.37 2.76 1.71
CA VAL A 35 -4.39 1.67 1.60
C VAL A 35 -3.28 1.88 2.61
N GLU A 36 -3.05 0.87 3.44
CA GLU A 36 -1.88 0.76 4.32
C GLU A 36 -0.85 -0.18 3.67
N CYS A 37 0.41 0.21 3.67
CA CYS A 37 1.52 -0.62 3.19
C CYS A 37 2.60 -0.70 4.26
N ARG A 38 3.13 -1.91 4.50
CA ARG A 38 4.26 -2.13 5.40
C ARG A 38 5.40 -2.78 4.64
N PHE A 39 6.53 -2.09 4.62
CA PHE A 39 7.72 -2.56 3.93
C PHE A 39 8.79 -2.98 4.94
N ALA A 40 9.18 -4.26 4.94
CA ALA A 40 10.17 -4.81 5.87
C ALA A 40 9.94 -4.36 7.32
N ASN A 41 10.95 -3.73 7.92
CA ASN A 41 10.93 -3.26 9.30
C ASN A 41 10.59 -1.76 9.40
N PHE A 42 10.21 -1.14 8.27
CA PHE A 42 9.79 0.26 8.28
C PHE A 42 8.40 0.39 8.91
N PRO A 43 8.08 1.58 9.46
CA PRO A 43 6.71 1.91 9.86
C PRO A 43 5.72 1.61 8.73
N ALA A 44 4.49 1.26 9.10
CA ALA A 44 3.43 1.20 8.10
C ALA A 44 3.09 2.62 7.66
N ASP A 45 2.89 2.79 6.36
CA ASP A 45 2.49 4.04 5.76
C ASP A 45 1.12 3.87 5.11
N GLU A 46 0.31 4.92 5.17
CA GLU A 46 -1.03 4.92 4.63
C GLU A 46 -1.26 6.05 3.63
N THR A 47 -2.17 5.83 2.69
CA THR A 47 -2.64 6.90 1.80
C THR A 47 -3.30 7.99 2.64
N PRO A 48 -2.97 9.28 2.44
CA PRO A 48 -3.41 10.38 3.31
C PRO A 48 -4.90 10.68 3.22
N VAL A 49 -5.59 10.10 2.24
CA VAL A 49 -7.02 10.31 1.98
C VAL A 49 -7.68 8.97 1.71
N SER A 50 -8.86 8.76 2.29
CA SER A 50 -9.72 7.66 1.89
C SER A 50 -10.50 8.03 0.63
N LEU A 51 -10.48 7.19 -0.39
CA LEU A 51 -11.25 7.37 -1.62
C LEU A 51 -12.57 6.60 -1.58
N PRO A 52 -13.59 7.00 -2.37
CA PRO A 52 -14.84 6.25 -2.45
C PRO A 52 -14.62 4.77 -2.80
N LYS A 53 -15.42 3.87 -2.22
CA LYS A 53 -15.39 2.44 -2.53
C LYS A 53 -15.62 2.25 -4.05
N PRO A 54 -14.67 1.62 -4.79
CA PRO A 54 -14.89 1.31 -6.20
C PRO A 54 -16.05 0.31 -6.32
N LYS A 55 -16.94 0.52 -7.29
CA LYS A 55 -17.98 -0.47 -7.62
C LYS A 55 -17.35 -1.62 -8.40
N GLY A 56 -18.05 -2.75 -8.50
CA GLY A 56 -17.53 -3.98 -9.13
C GLY A 56 -16.84 -3.71 -10.47
N GLY A 57 -15.55 -4.07 -10.54
CA GLY A 57 -14.71 -3.90 -11.74
C GLY A 57 -14.18 -2.48 -12.01
N GLN A 58 -14.51 -1.49 -11.17
CA GLN A 58 -13.98 -0.13 -11.29
C GLN A 58 -12.66 0.05 -10.54
N TRP A 59 -11.86 1.00 -11.02
CA TRP A 59 -10.62 1.43 -10.38
C TRP A 59 -10.81 2.80 -9.74
N VAL A 60 -10.21 2.98 -8.57
CA VAL A 60 -9.90 4.29 -7.99
C VAL A 60 -8.39 4.50 -7.99
N TYR A 61 -7.98 5.74 -8.16
CA TYR A 61 -6.56 6.10 -8.33
C TYR A 61 -6.11 6.98 -7.18
N TYR A 62 -5.19 6.47 -6.37
CA TYR A 62 -4.56 7.23 -5.30
C TYR A 62 -3.39 8.07 -5.83
N ASN A 63 -2.64 7.52 -6.81
CA ASN A 63 -1.41 8.13 -7.33
C ASN A 63 -0.49 8.64 -6.21
N TYR A 64 -0.41 7.85 -5.13
CA TYR A 64 0.32 8.21 -3.93
C TYR A 64 1.71 7.61 -3.99
N SER A 65 2.73 8.45 -3.87
CA SER A 65 4.11 8.01 -3.68
C SER A 65 4.51 8.30 -2.26
N HIS A 66 4.87 7.27 -1.51
CA HIS A 66 5.57 7.46 -0.26
C HIS A 66 7.06 7.76 -0.53
N GLY A 67 7.77 8.26 0.48
CA GLY A 67 9.19 8.54 0.45
C GLY A 67 10.08 7.34 0.06
N THR A 68 11.35 7.62 -0.20
CA THR A 68 12.32 6.61 -0.62
C THR A 68 12.95 5.92 0.59
N TYR A 69 12.89 4.58 0.64
CA TYR A 69 13.52 3.79 1.69
C TYR A 69 14.91 3.35 1.27
N ASN A 70 15.85 3.41 2.22
CA ASN A 70 17.19 2.88 2.05
C ASN A 70 17.21 1.43 2.55
N VAL A 71 17.53 0.48 1.67
CA VAL A 71 17.58 -0.95 2.02
C VAL A 71 18.96 -1.54 1.79
N ILE A 72 19.25 -2.58 2.56
CA ILE A 72 20.38 -3.47 2.32
C ILE A 72 19.83 -4.68 1.57
N VAL A 73 20.51 -5.05 0.48
CA VAL A 73 20.02 -5.96 -0.57
C VAL A 73 19.56 -7.37 -0.11
N PRO A 74 19.98 -7.97 1.04
CA PRO A 74 19.45 -9.27 1.45
C PRO A 74 18.18 -9.23 2.33
N SER A 75 17.57 -8.07 2.60
CA SER A 75 16.48 -7.93 3.61
C SER A 75 15.05 -7.84 3.06
N LEU A 76 14.81 -8.22 1.81
CA LEU A 76 13.54 -7.97 1.12
C LEU A 76 12.41 -8.94 1.54
N ILE A 77 11.58 -8.52 2.49
CA ILE A 77 10.25 -9.11 2.75
C ILE A 77 9.27 -7.93 2.89
N SER A 78 8.21 -7.89 2.07
CA SER A 78 7.17 -6.85 2.14
C SER A 78 5.77 -7.46 2.20
N SER A 79 4.83 -6.77 2.86
CA SER A 79 3.43 -7.19 2.96
C SER A 79 2.52 -5.98 2.74
N VAL A 80 1.56 -6.13 1.81
CA VAL A 80 0.56 -5.10 1.54
C VAL A 80 -0.76 -5.56 2.18
N LYS A 81 -1.40 -4.69 2.96
CA LYS A 81 -2.72 -4.95 3.55
C LYS A 81 -3.68 -3.83 3.19
N SER A 82 -4.76 -4.15 2.47
CA SER A 82 -5.87 -3.21 2.31
C SER A 82 -6.77 -3.25 3.55
N SER A 83 -7.03 -2.10 4.16
CA SER A 83 -7.92 -1.95 5.31
C SER A 83 -9.17 -1.14 4.94
N CYS A 84 -10.29 -1.42 5.59
CA CYS A 84 -11.56 -0.72 5.41
C CYS A 84 -11.87 0.07 6.69
N ILE A 85 -12.32 1.31 6.57
CA ILE A 85 -12.89 2.06 7.70
C ILE A 85 -14.41 1.94 7.60
N GLU A 86 -15.04 1.46 8.66
CA GLU A 86 -16.50 1.45 8.86
C GLU A 86 -17.06 2.85 9.10
#